data_AF-A0A419YHV8-F1
#
_entry.id   AF-A0A419YHV8-F1
#
_cell.length_a   1.000
_cell.length_b   1.000
_cell.length_c   1.000
_cell.angle_alpha   90.00
_cell.angle_beta   90.00
_cell.angle_gamma   90.00
#
_symmetry.space_group_name_H-M   'P 1'
#
loop_
_entity.id
_entity.type
_entity.pdbx_description
1 polymer ?
#
loop_
_entity_poly.entity_id
_entity_poly.type
_entity_poly.pdbx_seq_one_letter_code
_entity_poly.pdbx_strand_id
1 'polypeptide(L)'
;MTTPDPTTAPPAPAPAAAPYAGQAVPPAGQSVPPTPQWGTGTQVPAAKNVPLALAAGFGAMLATALLYGFIVKAIDFEISWMVIGIAAAVAYPLGKLGGDNPALRPVGALFTVLGFFLGEMFGLALIVHEQTGVSVVSALTEHSDVLFDVWKTAFDVKSALFIAIGVFVGFSMTKTFGRS
;
A
#
# COMPACT_ATOMS: atom_id res chain seq x y z
N MET A 1 -34.03 54.90 -58.41
CA MET A 1 -33.17 54.14 -57.49
C MET A 1 -33.99 53.83 -56.26
N THR A 2 -34.25 52.55 -56.02
CA THR A 2 -34.40 51.83 -54.73
C THR A 2 -35.38 50.66 -54.92
N THR A 3 -34.82 49.45 -54.95
CA THR A 3 -35.56 48.20 -54.79
C THR A 3 -35.65 47.91 -53.29
N PRO A 4 -36.82 47.63 -52.70
CA PRO A 4 -36.89 47.10 -51.34
C PRO A 4 -36.71 45.58 -51.35
N ASP A 5 -35.80 45.11 -50.49
CA ASP A 5 -35.43 43.72 -50.24
C ASP A 5 -36.50 43.03 -49.34
N PRO A 6 -36.92 41.78 -49.59
CA PRO A 6 -37.89 41.12 -48.75
C PRO A 6 -37.23 40.29 -47.64
N THR A 7 -38.06 40.04 -46.62
CA THR A 7 -37.99 38.90 -45.69
C THR A 7 -37.25 39.16 -44.38
N THR A 8 -38.03 39.21 -43.29
CA THR A 8 -37.73 38.41 -42.08
C THR A 8 -39.01 38.20 -41.27
N ALA A 9 -39.33 36.93 -41.01
CA ALA A 9 -40.41 36.50 -40.12
C ALA A 9 -40.03 36.72 -38.64
N PRO A 10 -40.99 36.89 -37.72
CA PRO A 10 -40.72 37.08 -36.30
C PRO A 10 -40.32 35.76 -35.61
N PRO A 11 -39.32 35.75 -34.71
CA PRO A 11 -38.95 34.57 -33.94
C PRO A 11 -39.94 34.28 -32.79
N ALA A 12 -40.16 32.98 -32.53
CA ALA A 12 -40.96 32.43 -31.45
C ALA A 12 -40.27 32.56 -30.07
N PRO A 13 -41.01 32.55 -28.94
CA PRO A 13 -40.48 32.85 -27.62
C PRO A 13 -39.83 31.63 -26.95
N ALA A 14 -38.65 31.81 -26.34
CA ALA A 14 -37.99 30.81 -25.50
C ALA A 14 -38.20 31.07 -23.99
N PRO A 15 -38.20 30.04 -23.13
CA PRO A 15 -38.80 30.10 -21.79
C PRO A 15 -37.84 30.56 -20.68
N ALA A 16 -38.45 31.27 -19.73
CA ALA A 16 -38.19 31.40 -18.28
C ALA A 16 -36.74 31.41 -17.75
N ALA A 17 -36.41 32.57 -17.15
CA ALA A 17 -35.19 32.86 -16.42
C ALA A 17 -35.01 32.04 -15.12
N ALA A 18 -33.75 31.69 -14.84
CA ALA A 18 -33.24 31.38 -13.49
C ALA A 18 -31.96 32.21 -13.25
N PRO A 19 -31.65 32.57 -11.99
CA PRO A 19 -31.17 33.90 -11.65
C PRO A 19 -29.65 34.03 -11.78
N TYR A 20 -29.19 34.66 -12.85
CA TYR A 20 -27.86 35.26 -12.92
C TYR A 20 -27.96 36.75 -12.54
N ALA A 21 -27.51 37.08 -11.34
CA ALA A 21 -27.08 38.42 -10.97
C ALA A 21 -25.78 38.28 -10.15
N GLY A 22 -24.60 38.70 -10.59
CA GLY A 22 -24.23 39.28 -11.87
C GLY A 22 -22.76 38.97 -12.18
N GLN A 23 -22.45 38.87 -13.46
CA GLN A 23 -21.10 39.02 -13.97
C GLN A 23 -21.16 40.20 -14.94
N ALA A 24 -20.50 41.29 -14.56
CA ALA A 24 -20.26 42.39 -15.47
C ALA A 24 -19.37 41.89 -16.62
N VAL A 25 -19.87 42.01 -17.85
CA VAL A 25 -19.12 41.73 -19.07
C VAL A 25 -18.12 42.87 -19.28
N PRO A 26 -16.80 42.62 -19.33
CA PRO A 26 -15.83 43.67 -19.63
C PRO A 26 -15.88 44.05 -21.12
N PRO A 27 -15.53 45.30 -21.49
CA PRO A 27 -15.55 45.75 -22.88
C PRO A 27 -14.57 44.97 -23.76
N ALA A 28 -15.00 44.63 -24.97
CA ALA A 28 -14.20 43.93 -25.97
C ALA A 28 -12.99 44.80 -26.39
N GLY A 29 -11.77 44.28 -26.20
CA GLY A 29 -10.57 44.88 -26.77
C GLY A 29 -9.27 44.79 -25.96
N GLN A 30 -9.29 44.26 -24.74
CA GLN A 30 -8.06 44.12 -23.94
C GLN A 30 -7.73 42.64 -23.73
N SER A 31 -6.57 42.23 -24.23
CA SER A 31 -5.96 40.94 -23.93
C SER A 31 -5.59 40.89 -22.44
N VAL A 32 -6.48 40.30 -21.64
CA VAL A 32 -6.20 39.99 -20.23
C VAL A 32 -5.12 38.90 -20.22
N PRO A 33 -3.98 39.12 -19.55
CA PRO A 33 -2.99 38.05 -19.39
C PRO A 33 -3.65 36.88 -18.64
N PRO A 34 -3.46 35.63 -19.08
CA PRO A 34 -4.05 34.49 -18.41
C PRO A 34 -3.53 34.46 -16.97
N THR A 35 -4.43 34.62 -16.00
CA THR A 35 -4.17 34.29 -14.61
C THR A 35 -4.41 32.79 -14.44
N PRO A 36 -3.36 31.95 -14.32
CA PRO A 36 -3.56 30.55 -14.04
C PRO A 36 -3.80 30.45 -12.54
N GLN A 37 -5.09 30.28 -12.21
CA GLN A 37 -5.62 29.26 -11.31
C GLN A 37 -4.73 28.93 -10.10
N TRP A 38 -5.23 29.20 -8.89
CA TRP A 38 -4.75 28.58 -7.65
C TRP A 38 -4.79 27.07 -7.80
N GLY A 39 -3.71 26.54 -8.37
CA GLY A 39 -3.56 25.16 -8.73
C GLY A 39 -3.52 24.35 -7.45
N THR A 40 -4.37 23.33 -7.40
CA THR A 40 -4.07 22.04 -6.80
C THR A 40 -2.55 21.87 -6.76
N GLY A 41 -1.95 21.93 -5.57
CA GLY A 41 -0.50 21.84 -5.43
C GLY A 41 -0.03 20.69 -6.31
N THR A 42 0.82 20.99 -7.29
CA THR A 42 1.42 19.99 -8.15
C THR A 42 2.07 19.02 -7.17
N GLN A 43 1.49 17.83 -7.00
CA GLN A 43 2.13 16.81 -6.20
C GLN A 43 3.40 16.50 -6.96
N VAL A 44 4.52 17.06 -6.48
CA VAL A 44 5.84 16.74 -6.98
C VAL A 44 5.89 15.21 -6.86
N PRO A 45 6.04 14.47 -7.97
CA PRO A 45 6.13 13.02 -7.89
C PRO A 45 7.24 12.72 -6.89
N ALA A 46 6.89 12.06 -5.77
CA ALA A 46 7.87 11.75 -4.75
C ALA A 46 9.03 11.05 -5.45
N ALA A 47 10.24 11.58 -5.28
CA ALA A 47 11.43 10.96 -5.87
C ALA A 47 11.50 9.52 -5.32
N LYS A 48 11.33 8.56 -6.23
CA LYS A 48 11.28 7.13 -5.91
C LYS A 48 12.70 6.66 -5.63
N ASN A 49 12.94 6.18 -4.41
CA ASN A 49 14.27 5.79 -3.91
C ASN A 49 14.26 4.31 -3.55
N VAL A 50 14.72 3.46 -4.47
CA VAL A 50 14.76 2.00 -4.29
C VAL A 50 15.52 1.59 -3.01
N PRO A 51 16.71 2.14 -2.69
CA PRO A 51 17.42 1.76 -1.47
C PRO A 51 16.64 2.12 -0.19
N LEU A 52 16.00 3.29 -0.18
CA LEU A 52 15.17 3.72 0.95
C LEU A 52 13.93 2.82 1.10
N ALA A 53 13.32 2.42 -0.02
CA ALA A 53 12.19 1.50 -0.03
C ALA A 53 12.57 0.13 0.54
N LEU A 54 13.73 -0.39 0.16
CA LEU A 54 14.25 -1.65 0.70
C LEU A 54 14.51 -1.56 2.20
N ALA A 55 15.16 -0.49 2.66
CA ALA A 55 15.44 -0.27 4.08
C ALA A 55 14.14 -0.14 4.90
N ALA A 56 13.17 0.65 4.41
CA ALA A 56 11.88 0.81 5.06
C ALA A 56 11.05 -0.48 5.05
N GLY A 57 11.04 -1.21 3.93
CA GLY A 57 10.40 -2.51 3.80
C GLY A 57 10.99 -3.57 4.73
N PHE A 58 12.31 -3.59 4.85
CA PHE A 58 13.01 -4.48 5.78
C PHE A 58 12.70 -4.12 7.24
N GLY A 59 12.70 -2.83 7.58
CA GLY A 59 12.30 -2.37 8.91
C GLY A 59 10.85 -2.74 9.24
N ALA A 60 9.93 -2.57 8.29
CA ALA A 60 8.53 -2.99 8.44
C ALA A 60 8.42 -4.50 8.61
N MET A 61 9.16 -5.29 7.84
CA MET A 61 9.22 -6.75 7.96
C MET A 61 9.61 -7.17 9.37
N LEU A 62 10.69 -6.60 9.92
CA LEU A 62 11.13 -6.92 11.28
C LEU A 62 10.10 -6.49 12.34
N ALA A 63 9.56 -5.28 12.22
CA ALA A 63 8.56 -4.78 13.16
C ALA A 63 7.30 -5.66 13.17
N THR A 64 6.83 -6.06 11.99
CA THR A 64 5.66 -6.92 11.86
C THR A 64 5.96 -8.36 12.30
N ALA A 65 7.16 -8.90 12.04
CA ALA A 65 7.56 -10.21 12.55
C ALA A 65 7.53 -10.26 14.08
N LEU A 66 8.09 -9.24 14.75
CA LEU A 66 8.06 -9.14 16.20
C LEU A 66 6.62 -9.05 16.74
N LEU A 67 5.80 -8.18 16.15
CA LEU A 67 4.39 -8.05 16.52
C LEU A 67 3.65 -9.38 16.35
N TYR A 68 3.86 -10.06 15.23
CA TYR A 68 3.25 -11.36 14.96
C TYR A 68 3.71 -12.44 15.94
N GLY A 69 5.00 -12.51 16.29
CA GLY A 69 5.47 -13.49 17.28
C GLY A 69 4.90 -13.26 18.69
N PHE A 70 4.67 -12.00 19.10
CA PHE A 70 3.92 -11.72 20.33
C PHE A 70 2.46 -12.17 20.23
N ILE A 71 1.82 -11.98 19.08
CA ILE A 71 0.47 -12.48 18.82
C ILE A 71 0.46 -14.01 18.94
N VAL A 72 1.38 -14.72 18.29
CA VAL A 72 1.50 -16.18 18.36
C VAL A 72 1.61 -16.66 19.80
N LYS A 73 2.46 -16.03 20.62
CA LYS A 73 2.57 -16.33 22.05
C LYS A 73 1.26 -16.12 22.81
N ALA A 74 0.48 -15.10 22.46
CA ALA A 74 -0.64 -14.63 23.27
C ALA A 74 -1.95 -15.39 23.07
N ILE A 75 -2.20 -15.98 21.89
CA ILE A 75 -3.55 -16.48 21.55
C ILE A 75 -3.70 -17.98 21.32
N ASP A 76 -2.63 -18.80 21.28
CA ASP A 76 -2.68 -20.27 21.04
C ASP A 76 -3.54 -20.74 19.83
N PHE A 77 -4.11 -19.80 19.07
CA PHE A 77 -4.97 -19.99 17.91
C PHE A 77 -4.32 -19.34 16.71
N GLU A 78 -4.08 -20.15 15.68
CA GLU A 78 -3.46 -19.74 14.44
C GLU A 78 -4.41 -18.86 13.63
N ILE A 79 -4.14 -17.56 13.61
CA ILE A 79 -4.88 -16.60 12.81
C ILE A 79 -4.32 -16.63 11.38
N SER A 80 -4.81 -17.55 10.56
CA SER A 80 -4.26 -17.77 9.23
C SER A 80 -4.41 -16.56 8.26
N TRP A 81 -5.28 -15.60 8.58
CA TRP A 81 -5.40 -14.36 7.80
C TRP A 81 -4.32 -13.32 8.13
N MET A 82 -3.46 -13.55 9.14
CA MET A 82 -2.40 -12.60 9.49
C MET A 82 -1.41 -12.34 8.37
N VAL A 83 -1.15 -13.35 7.53
CA VAL A 83 -0.23 -13.21 6.39
C VAL A 83 -0.61 -12.05 5.46
N ILE A 84 -1.90 -11.73 5.33
CA ILE A 84 -2.37 -10.59 4.51
C ILE A 84 -1.99 -9.26 5.17
N GLY A 85 -2.11 -9.18 6.50
CA GLY A 85 -1.69 -8.01 7.27
C GLY A 85 -0.18 -7.79 7.20
N ILE A 86 0.60 -8.87 7.30
CA ILE A 86 2.06 -8.84 7.13
C ILE A 86 2.42 -8.36 5.72
N ALA A 87 1.79 -8.94 4.71
CA ALA A 87 1.99 -8.55 3.32
C ALA A 87 1.72 -7.06 3.11
N ALA A 88 0.60 -6.55 3.62
CA ALA A 88 0.24 -5.14 3.50
C ALA A 88 1.25 -4.21 4.19
N ALA A 89 1.63 -4.53 5.43
CA ALA A 89 2.56 -3.73 6.21
C ALA A 89 3.94 -3.61 5.55
N VAL A 90 4.43 -4.70 4.97
CA VAL A 90 5.73 -4.77 4.29
C VAL A 90 5.66 -4.18 2.87
N ALA A 91 4.60 -4.49 2.12
CA ALA A 91 4.44 -4.05 0.75
C ALA A 91 4.18 -2.55 0.62
N TYR A 92 3.56 -1.93 1.63
CA TYR A 92 3.25 -0.50 1.64
C TYR A 92 4.51 0.39 1.48
N PRO A 93 5.53 0.32 2.35
CA PRO A 93 6.74 1.12 2.18
C PRO A 93 7.51 0.76 0.90
N LEU A 94 7.54 -0.53 0.51
CA LEU A 94 8.22 -0.97 -0.72
C LEU A 94 7.60 -0.32 -1.97
N GLY A 95 6.28 -0.38 -2.11
CA GLY A 95 5.58 0.22 -3.22
C GLY A 95 5.63 1.75 -3.16
N LYS A 96 5.31 2.33 -2.01
CA LYS A 96 5.20 3.79 -1.88
C LYS A 96 6.52 4.53 -2.07
N LEU A 97 7.62 4.00 -1.54
CA LEU A 97 8.94 4.65 -1.64
C LEU A 97 9.70 4.20 -2.90
N GLY A 98 9.45 2.99 -3.37
CA GLY A 98 10.18 2.39 -4.49
C GLY A 98 9.49 2.51 -5.86
N GLY A 99 8.21 2.87 -5.87
CA GLY A 99 7.41 3.05 -7.08
C GLY A 99 7.14 1.77 -7.87
N ASP A 100 6.87 1.90 -9.18
CA ASP A 100 6.51 0.76 -10.05
C ASP A 100 7.75 0.01 -10.58
N ASN A 101 8.85 -0.01 -9.80
CA ASN A 101 10.03 -0.80 -10.14
C ASN A 101 9.65 -2.29 -10.12
N PRO A 102 9.75 -3.01 -11.25
CA PRO A 102 9.33 -4.41 -11.34
C PRO A 102 10.14 -5.33 -10.41
N ALA A 103 11.37 -4.96 -10.06
CA ALA A 103 12.22 -5.75 -9.16
C ALA A 103 11.73 -5.74 -7.70
N LEU A 104 10.94 -4.76 -7.28
CA LEU A 104 10.45 -4.68 -5.90
C LEU A 104 9.29 -5.62 -5.61
N ARG A 105 8.54 -6.04 -6.63
CA ARG A 105 7.40 -6.96 -6.48
C ARG A 105 7.81 -8.33 -5.91
N PRO A 106 8.82 -9.03 -6.48
CA PRO A 106 9.30 -10.27 -5.86
C PRO A 106 9.95 -10.03 -4.50
N VAL A 107 10.55 -8.85 -4.25
CA VAL A 107 11.07 -8.50 -2.92
C VAL A 107 9.95 -8.38 -1.89
N GLY A 108 8.81 -7.78 -2.24
CA GLY A 108 7.64 -7.71 -1.36
C GLY A 108 7.09 -9.09 -0.99
N ALA A 109 7.01 -10.00 -1.97
CA ALA A 109 6.67 -11.40 -1.71
C ALA A 109 7.69 -12.08 -0.77
N LEU A 110 8.98 -11.92 -1.06
CA LEU A 110 10.04 -12.50 -0.24
C LEU A 110 10.01 -11.98 1.20
N PHE A 111 9.92 -10.66 1.40
CA PHE A 111 9.86 -10.07 2.73
C PHE A 111 8.57 -10.45 3.46
N THR A 112 7.46 -10.67 2.76
CA THR A 112 6.23 -11.19 3.39
C THR A 112 6.47 -12.58 3.98
N VAL A 113 7.04 -13.49 3.18
CA VAL A 113 7.32 -14.87 3.63
C VAL A 113 8.35 -14.87 4.77
N LEU A 114 9.42 -14.08 4.64
CA LEU A 114 10.42 -13.94 5.69
C LEU A 114 9.80 -13.33 6.96
N GLY A 115 9.01 -12.27 6.87
CA GLY A 115 8.35 -11.65 8.02
C GLY A 115 7.41 -12.60 8.75
N PHE A 116 6.65 -13.41 8.00
CA PHE A 116 5.81 -14.47 8.57
C PHE A 116 6.67 -15.51 9.29
N PHE A 117 7.64 -16.12 8.60
CA PHE A 117 8.50 -17.16 9.16
C PHE A 117 9.29 -16.69 10.38
N LEU A 118 9.90 -15.49 10.33
CA LEU A 118 10.63 -14.92 11.46
C LEU A 118 9.71 -14.67 12.67
N GLY A 119 8.47 -14.26 12.44
CA GLY A 119 7.51 -14.06 13.51
C GLY A 119 7.08 -15.38 14.17
N GLU A 120 6.92 -16.46 13.40
CA GLU A 120 6.68 -17.80 13.96
C GLU A 120 7.86 -18.26 14.84
N MET A 121 9.10 -18.10 14.34
CA MET A 121 10.32 -18.43 15.10
C MET A 121 10.42 -17.63 16.39
N PHE A 122 10.15 -16.32 16.33
CA PHE A 122 10.16 -15.46 17.51
C PHE A 122 9.06 -15.85 18.52
N GLY A 123 7.85 -16.18 18.05
CA GLY A 123 6.77 -16.68 18.88
C GLY A 123 7.12 -17.99 19.58
N LEU A 124 7.68 -18.96 18.86
CA LEU A 124 8.17 -20.22 19.43
C LEU A 124 9.27 -19.98 20.46
N ALA A 125 10.22 -19.10 20.19
CA ALA A 125 11.27 -18.73 21.13
C ALA A 125 10.70 -18.14 22.43
N LEU A 126 9.66 -17.29 22.33
CA LEU A 126 8.97 -16.72 23.48
C LEU A 126 8.21 -17.76 24.31
N ILE A 127 7.65 -18.79 23.66
CA ILE A 127 6.99 -19.92 24.33
C ILE A 127 8.04 -20.78 25.05
N VAL A 128 9.14 -21.12 24.37
CA VAL A 128 10.27 -21.88 24.97
C VAL A 128 10.83 -21.14 26.18
N HIS A 129 11.02 -19.83 26.08
CA HIS A 129 11.48 -19.00 27.19
C HIS A 129 10.58 -19.10 28.42
N GLU A 130 9.26 -19.05 28.22
CA GLU A 130 8.29 -19.15 29.32
C GLU A 130 8.24 -20.55 29.94
N GLN A 131 8.42 -21.60 29.15
CA GLN A 131 8.35 -22.98 29.63
C GLN A 131 9.64 -23.47 30.29
N THR A 132 10.80 -22.99 29.85
CA THR A 132 12.12 -23.54 30.22
C THR A 132 13.04 -22.54 30.91
N GLY A 133 12.73 -21.24 30.85
CA GLY A 133 13.58 -20.17 31.35
C GLY A 133 14.78 -19.83 30.44
N VAL A 134 15.00 -20.57 29.34
CA VAL A 134 16.06 -20.28 28.36
C VAL A 134 15.84 -18.90 27.74
N SER A 135 16.90 -18.11 27.57
CA SER A 135 16.77 -16.78 26.98
C SER A 135 16.25 -16.86 25.53
N VAL A 136 15.40 -15.91 25.12
CA VAL A 136 14.88 -15.86 23.72
C VAL A 136 16.01 -15.80 22.70
N VAL A 137 17.10 -15.09 23.04
CA VAL A 137 18.27 -14.99 22.16
C VAL A 137 18.94 -16.36 22.00
N SER A 138 19.23 -17.05 23.10
CA SER A 138 19.81 -18.41 23.06
C SER A 138 18.88 -19.40 22.36
N ALA A 139 17.57 -19.29 22.55
CA ALA A 139 16.60 -20.11 21.82
C ALA A 139 16.73 -19.90 20.29
N LEU A 140 16.87 -18.65 19.84
CA LEU A 140 17.00 -18.30 18.41
C LEU A 140 18.40 -18.54 17.83
N THR A 141 19.47 -18.52 18.62
CA THR A 141 20.84 -18.63 18.12
C THR A 141 21.50 -19.98 18.40
N GLU A 142 21.28 -20.54 19.58
CA GLU A 142 21.92 -21.78 20.05
C GLU A 142 21.01 -23.01 19.90
N HIS A 143 19.69 -22.81 19.98
CA HIS A 143 18.69 -23.89 19.87
C HIS A 143 17.75 -23.73 18.67
N SER A 144 18.19 -23.00 17.65
CA SER A 144 17.40 -22.74 16.45
C SER A 144 16.95 -24.01 15.73
N ASP A 145 17.73 -25.08 15.83
CA ASP A 145 17.43 -26.42 15.33
C ASP A 145 16.15 -26.98 15.95
N VAL A 146 16.00 -26.86 17.27
CA VAL A 146 14.81 -27.29 18.01
C VAL A 146 13.59 -26.50 17.56
N LEU A 147 13.72 -25.17 17.42
CA LEU A 147 12.63 -24.31 16.94
C LEU A 147 12.22 -24.70 15.51
N PHE A 148 13.20 -24.96 14.65
CA PHE A 148 12.97 -25.43 13.29
C PHE A 148 12.29 -26.81 13.24
N ASP A 149 12.59 -27.71 14.16
CA ASP A 149 11.96 -29.03 14.20
C ASP A 149 10.52 -28.98 14.72
N VAL A 150 10.25 -28.15 15.73
CA VAL A 150 8.89 -27.86 16.19
C VAL A 150 8.08 -27.23 15.07
N TRP A 151 8.65 -26.24 14.37
CA TRP A 151 8.00 -25.60 13.23
C TRP A 151 7.71 -26.57 12.09
N LYS A 152 8.68 -27.42 11.70
CA LYS A 152 8.44 -28.45 10.69
C LYS A 152 7.34 -29.42 11.08
N THR A 153 7.24 -29.75 12.37
CA THR A 153 6.21 -30.65 12.90
C THR A 153 4.83 -29.99 12.88
N ALA A 154 4.75 -28.69 13.16
CA ALA A 154 3.53 -27.91 13.08
C ALA A 154 3.14 -27.55 11.63
N PHE A 155 4.09 -27.56 10.70
CA PHE A 155 3.89 -27.18 9.31
C PHE A 155 2.96 -28.16 8.59
N ASP A 156 1.79 -27.66 8.19
CA ASP A 156 0.81 -28.45 7.47
C ASP A 156 0.52 -27.89 6.06
N VAL A 157 -0.40 -28.55 5.34
CA VAL A 157 -0.81 -28.13 3.99
C VAL A 157 -1.44 -26.72 4.01
N LYS A 158 -2.08 -26.31 5.11
CA LYS A 158 -2.65 -24.96 5.23
C LYS A 158 -1.52 -23.94 5.38
N SER A 159 -0.49 -24.20 6.19
CA SER A 159 0.69 -23.32 6.29
C SER A 159 1.30 -23.07 4.91
N ALA A 160 1.46 -24.13 4.10
CA ALA A 160 1.94 -24.01 2.72
C ALA A 160 1.00 -23.16 1.84
N LEU A 161 -0.32 -23.34 1.96
CA LEU A 161 -1.31 -22.52 1.25
C LEU A 161 -1.22 -21.05 1.65
N PHE A 162 -1.07 -20.73 2.93
CA PHE A 162 -0.95 -19.34 3.40
C PHE A 162 0.37 -18.71 3.00
N ILE A 163 1.46 -19.46 2.93
CA ILE A 163 2.71 -18.97 2.34
C ILE A 163 2.50 -18.64 0.85
N ALA A 164 1.81 -19.50 0.08
CA ALA A 164 1.51 -19.22 -1.32
C ALA A 164 0.63 -17.97 -1.49
N ILE A 165 -0.38 -17.80 -0.62
CA ILE A 165 -1.19 -16.58 -0.56
C ILE A 165 -0.31 -15.38 -0.20
N GLY A 166 0.57 -15.50 0.81
CA GLY A 166 1.49 -14.45 1.22
C GLY A 166 2.41 -14.00 0.08
N VAL A 167 2.96 -14.94 -0.69
CA VAL A 167 3.74 -14.64 -1.89
C VAL A 167 2.91 -13.86 -2.90
N PHE A 168 1.71 -14.36 -3.23
CA PHE A 168 0.84 -13.72 -4.20
C PHE A 168 0.37 -12.32 -3.77
N VAL A 169 -0.04 -12.18 -2.52
CA VAL A 169 -0.53 -10.93 -1.93
C VAL A 169 0.61 -9.95 -1.76
N GLY A 170 1.77 -10.36 -1.25
CA GLY A 170 2.95 -9.51 -1.13
C GLY A 170 3.39 -8.95 -2.47
N PHE A 171 3.47 -9.79 -3.50
CA PHE A 171 3.76 -9.35 -4.87
C PHE A 171 2.71 -8.35 -5.40
N SER A 172 1.43 -8.70 -5.24
CA SER A 172 0.32 -7.93 -5.79
C SER A 172 0.16 -6.59 -5.09
N MET A 173 0.28 -6.55 -3.76
CA MET A 173 0.20 -5.32 -2.97
C MET A 173 1.38 -4.40 -3.26
N THR A 174 2.61 -4.91 -3.39
CA THR A 174 3.75 -4.06 -3.73
C THR A 174 3.56 -3.43 -5.11
N LYS A 175 3.02 -4.17 -6.08
CA LYS A 175 2.65 -3.64 -7.39
C LYS A 175 1.57 -2.56 -7.30
N THR A 176 0.52 -2.78 -6.50
CA THR A 176 -0.57 -1.81 -6.32
C THR A 176 -0.06 -0.53 -5.66
N PHE A 177 0.68 -0.63 -4.56
CA PHE A 177 1.23 0.52 -3.85
C PHE A 177 2.31 1.27 -4.66
N GLY A 178 3.03 0.59 -5.57
CA GLY A 178 3.98 1.23 -6.48
C GLY A 178 3.35 2.17 -7.53
N ARG A 179 2.04 1.99 -7.77
CA ARG A 179 1.23 2.73 -8.74
C ARG A 179 0.31 3.77 -8.11
N SER A 180 0.25 3.81 -6.78
CA SER A 180 -0.55 4.74 -5.97
C SER A 180 0.24 6.02 -5.69
#